data_AF-D7LQ81-F1
#
_entry.id   AF-D7LQ81-F1
#
_cell.length_a   1.000
_cell.length_b   1.000
_cell.length_c   1.000
_cell.angle_alpha   90.00
_cell.angle_beta   90.00
_cell.angle_gamma   90.00
#
_symmetry.space_group_name_H-M   'P 1'
#
loop_
_entity.id
_entity.type
_entity.pdbx_description
1 polymer ?
#
loop_
_entity_poly.entity_id
_entity_poly.type
_entity_poly.pdbx_seq_one_letter_code
_entity_poly.pdbx_strand_id
1 'polypeptide(L)'
;MLFIKYSDVKFLHASVARCKKLVIDWISASDLEQGVKKENPDAYKAAWKLLKGADGILVPGGFGNRGVEGKMLAAKYARENRVPYLGICLGMQLAVIEFARTVLGLPDANSTELDPNTKNPCVIFMPEGSKTHMGGTMRLGSRRTYFQAKDSKSAKLYEPDIPIRPKSQNKCWTAN
;
A
#
# COMPACT_ATOMS: atom_id res chain seq x y z
N MET A 1 12.30 1.73 8.56
CA MET A 1 11.31 1.80 9.65
C MET A 1 9.93 1.53 9.07
N LEU A 2 9.38 0.34 9.31
CA LEU A 2 8.00 0.02 8.92
C LEU A 2 7.13 0.35 10.14
N PHE A 3 6.30 1.37 9.96
CA PHE A 3 5.52 2.01 11.01
C PHE A 3 4.12 1.38 11.13
N ILE A 4 3.74 0.99 12.34
CA ILE A 4 2.38 0.78 12.85
C ILE A 4 2.31 1.49 14.22
N LYS A 5 2.72 2.76 14.33
CA LYS A 5 2.42 3.53 15.56
C LYS A 5 0.98 4.06 15.61
N TYR A 6 0.14 3.68 14.64
CA TYR A 6 -1.21 4.24 14.47
C TYR A 6 -2.34 3.20 14.44
N SER A 7 -2.07 1.89 14.57
CA SER A 7 -3.08 0.87 14.24
C SER A 7 -3.12 -0.39 15.12
N ASP A 8 -2.59 -0.35 16.35
CA ASP A 8 -2.84 -1.45 17.30
C ASP A 8 -4.34 -1.60 17.57
N VAL A 9 -5.06 -0.49 17.77
CA VAL A 9 -6.50 -0.51 18.12
C VAL A 9 -7.40 -0.97 16.96
N LYS A 10 -7.09 -0.61 15.71
CA LYS A 10 -7.96 -0.89 14.56
C LYS A 10 -7.93 -2.36 14.16
N PHE A 11 -6.75 -2.96 14.10
CA PHE A 11 -6.64 -4.39 13.84
C PHE A 11 -7.10 -5.23 15.04
N LEU A 12 -6.96 -4.70 16.26
CA LEU A 12 -7.53 -5.33 17.46
C LEU A 12 -9.05 -5.47 17.36
N HIS A 13 -9.78 -4.44 16.89
CA HIS A 13 -11.23 -4.57 16.69
C HIS A 13 -11.57 -5.71 15.72
N ALA A 14 -10.85 -5.83 14.60
CA ALA A 14 -11.05 -6.90 13.64
C ALA A 14 -10.68 -8.28 14.22
N SER A 15 -9.62 -8.36 15.03
CA SER A 15 -9.17 -9.62 15.63
C SER A 15 -10.16 -10.11 16.69
N VAL A 16 -10.70 -9.20 17.51
CA VAL A 16 -11.77 -9.49 18.48
C VAL A 16 -13.03 -9.97 17.76
N ALA A 17 -13.48 -9.26 16.72
CA ALA A 17 -14.66 -9.65 15.93
C ALA A 17 -14.51 -11.02 15.23
N ARG A 18 -13.26 -11.47 15.00
CA ARG A 18 -12.95 -12.78 14.40
C ARG A 18 -12.48 -13.82 15.41
N CYS A 19 -12.47 -13.50 16.71
CA CYS A 19 -11.95 -14.36 17.78
C CYS A 19 -10.55 -14.92 17.45
N LYS A 20 -9.68 -14.08 16.89
CA LYS A 20 -8.29 -14.42 16.59
C LYS A 20 -7.35 -13.56 17.42
N LYS A 21 -6.25 -14.16 17.89
CA LYS A 21 -5.16 -13.42 18.51
C LYS A 21 -4.37 -12.69 17.41
N LEU A 22 -4.27 -11.38 17.53
CA LEU A 22 -3.44 -10.58 16.65
C LEU A 22 -1.98 -10.68 17.09
N VAL A 23 -1.10 -11.03 16.16
CA VAL A 23 0.36 -10.98 16.33
C VAL A 23 0.89 -10.05 15.25
N ILE A 24 1.66 -9.04 15.65
CA ILE A 24 2.22 -8.04 14.73
C ILE A 24 3.74 -8.20 14.74
N ASP A 25 4.27 -8.66 13.61
CA ASP A 25 5.70 -8.69 13.35
C ASP A 25 6.13 -7.43 12.61
N TRP A 26 7.14 -6.77 13.17
CA TRP A 26 7.62 -5.48 12.71
C TRP A 26 8.88 -5.63 11.89
N ILE A 27 8.81 -5.28 10.61
CA ILE A 27 9.92 -5.51 9.67
C ILE A 27 10.35 -4.19 9.05
N SER A 28 11.52 -3.66 9.37
CA SER A 28 12.00 -2.43 8.71
C SER A 28 12.17 -2.66 7.20
N ALA A 29 11.52 -1.83 6.38
CA ALA A 29 11.58 -1.96 4.92
C ALA A 29 13.02 -1.89 4.38
N SER A 30 13.87 -1.03 4.94
CA SER A 30 15.28 -0.94 4.53
C SER A 30 16.02 -2.27 4.68
N ASP A 31 15.66 -3.07 5.68
CA ASP A 31 16.33 -4.34 5.99
C ASP A 31 15.99 -5.43 4.95
N LEU A 32 14.97 -5.20 4.11
CA LEU A 32 14.61 -6.07 2.99
C LEU A 32 15.41 -5.78 1.72
N GLU A 33 16.14 -4.65 1.67
CA GLU A 33 16.85 -4.19 0.47
C GLU A 33 18.16 -4.98 0.24
N GLN A 34 18.57 -5.10 -1.03
CA GLN A 34 19.78 -5.86 -1.39
C GLN A 34 21.08 -5.23 -0.86
N GLY A 35 21.10 -3.92 -0.60
CA GLY A 35 22.25 -3.25 0.02
C GLY A 35 22.55 -3.79 1.41
N VAL A 36 21.51 -3.94 2.23
CA VAL A 36 21.63 -4.45 3.61
C VAL A 36 22.10 -5.90 3.64
N LYS A 37 21.81 -6.70 2.60
CA LYS A 37 22.34 -8.07 2.49
C LYS A 37 23.88 -8.12 2.58
N LYS A 38 24.57 -7.08 2.10
CA LYS A 38 26.04 -6.98 2.16
C LYS A 38 26.50 -6.34 3.47
N GLU A 39 25.84 -5.28 3.91
CA GLU A 39 26.25 -4.50 5.10
C GLU A 39 25.90 -5.19 6.41
N ASN A 40 24.71 -5.78 6.51
CA ASN A 40 24.22 -6.48 7.69
C ASN A 40 23.38 -7.71 7.28
N PRO A 41 24.04 -8.84 6.97
CA PRO A 41 23.37 -10.03 6.49
C PRO A 41 22.41 -10.64 7.52
N ASP A 42 22.65 -10.45 8.82
CA ASP A 42 21.82 -11.02 9.88
C ASP A 42 20.49 -10.27 10.01
N ALA A 43 20.52 -8.94 9.95
CA ALA A 43 19.30 -8.13 9.89
C ALA A 43 18.47 -8.47 8.64
N TYR A 44 19.12 -8.60 7.48
CA TYR A 44 18.46 -8.99 6.23
C TYR A 44 17.79 -10.36 6.34
N LYS A 45 18.51 -11.37 6.86
CA LYS A 45 17.96 -12.72 7.04
C LYS A 45 16.79 -12.73 8.03
N ALA A 46 16.90 -12.01 9.15
CA ALA A 46 15.84 -11.91 10.13
C ALA A 46 14.57 -11.25 9.55
N ALA A 47 14.73 -10.13 8.85
CA ALA A 47 13.63 -9.43 8.19
C ALA A 47 12.92 -10.32 7.16
N TRP A 48 13.68 -11.00 6.29
CA TRP A 48 13.09 -11.92 5.31
C TRP A 48 12.48 -13.16 5.93
N LYS A 49 13.00 -13.66 7.06
CA LYS A 49 12.41 -14.78 7.79
C LYS A 49 11.03 -14.41 8.34
N LEU A 50 10.90 -13.23 8.95
CA LEU A 50 9.62 -12.72 9.44
C LEU A 50 8.63 -12.51 8.28
N LEU A 51 9.08 -11.87 7.19
CA LEU A 51 8.21 -11.61 6.03
C LEU A 51 7.64 -12.90 5.43
N LYS A 52 8.49 -13.94 5.29
CA LYS A 52 8.09 -15.24 4.74
C LYS A 52 7.20 -16.06 5.68
N GLY A 53 7.26 -15.79 6.98
CA GLY A 53 6.41 -16.42 7.98
C GLY A 53 5.06 -15.73 8.17
N ALA A 54 4.83 -14.57 7.54
CA ALA A 54 3.63 -13.77 7.76
C ALA A 54 2.41 -14.31 6.99
N ASP A 55 1.28 -14.41 7.68
CA ASP A 55 -0.02 -14.77 7.09
C ASP A 55 -0.65 -13.63 6.26
N GLY A 56 -0.13 -12.40 6.41
CA GLY A 56 -0.61 -11.22 5.71
C GLY A 56 0.40 -10.08 5.80
N ILE A 57 0.48 -9.26 4.76
CA ILE A 57 1.44 -8.18 4.62
C ILE A 57 0.68 -6.85 4.56
N LEU A 58 0.99 -5.95 5.49
CA LEU A 58 0.47 -4.59 5.53
C LEU A 58 1.60 -3.63 5.19
N VAL A 59 1.45 -2.85 4.12
CA VAL A 59 2.38 -1.77 3.78
C VAL A 59 1.68 -0.43 4.03
N PRO A 60 2.08 0.30 5.08
CA PRO A 60 1.52 1.60 5.39
C PRO A 60 2.02 2.67 4.42
N GLY A 61 1.43 3.86 4.54
CA GLY A 61 1.95 5.07 3.90
C GLY A 61 3.38 5.39 4.31
N GLY A 62 4.01 6.30 3.59
CA GLY A 62 5.32 6.83 3.91
C GLY A 62 5.63 8.00 2.99
N PHE A 63 6.73 8.69 3.29
CA PHE A 63 7.21 9.82 2.50
C PHE A 63 8.68 9.63 2.18
N GLY A 64 9.07 10.11 1.00
CA GLY A 64 10.43 10.04 0.50
C GLY A 64 10.89 8.65 0.07
N ASN A 65 12.16 8.56 -0.32
CA ASN A 65 12.70 7.41 -1.06
C ASN A 65 13.17 6.25 -0.15
N ARG A 66 13.23 6.46 1.17
CA ARG A 66 13.79 5.48 2.09
C ARG A 66 12.86 4.27 2.26
N GLY A 67 13.40 3.06 2.04
CA GLY A 67 12.63 1.83 2.23
C GLY A 67 11.65 1.52 1.10
N VAL A 68 11.67 2.30 0.01
CA VAL A 68 10.75 2.15 -1.13
C VAL A 68 10.99 0.82 -1.84
N GLU A 69 12.24 0.50 -2.14
CA GLU A 69 12.63 -0.77 -2.77
C GLU A 69 12.26 -1.96 -1.86
N GLY A 70 12.52 -1.87 -0.56
CA GLY A 70 12.12 -2.90 0.39
C GLY A 70 10.61 -3.13 0.46
N LYS A 71 9.80 -2.06 0.41
CA LYS A 71 8.33 -2.15 0.35
C LYS A 71 7.84 -2.78 -0.96
N MET A 72 8.48 -2.45 -2.10
CA MET A 72 8.17 -3.10 -3.39
C MET A 72 8.54 -4.58 -3.37
N LEU A 73 9.67 -4.96 -2.77
CA LEU A 73 10.04 -6.38 -2.59
C LEU A 73 9.01 -7.13 -1.74
N ALA A 74 8.46 -6.50 -0.70
CA ALA A 74 7.38 -7.09 0.09
C ALA A 74 6.08 -7.26 -0.72
N ALA A 75 5.71 -6.28 -1.56
CA ALA A 75 4.55 -6.38 -2.46
C ALA A 75 4.74 -7.50 -3.50
N LYS A 76 5.92 -7.57 -4.11
CA LYS A 76 6.31 -8.66 -5.04
C LYS A 76 6.18 -10.02 -4.37
N TYR A 77 6.77 -10.18 -3.18
CA TYR A 77 6.72 -11.41 -2.42
C TYR A 77 5.26 -11.83 -2.15
N ALA A 78 4.42 -10.89 -1.71
CA ALA A 78 3.01 -11.16 -1.44
C ALA A 78 2.27 -11.67 -2.69
N ARG A 79 2.47 -11.02 -3.84
CA ARG A 79 1.87 -11.39 -5.12
C ARG A 79 2.32 -12.79 -5.57
N GLU A 80 3.62 -13.05 -5.56
CA GLU A 80 4.20 -14.31 -6.06
C GLU A 80 3.85 -15.51 -5.17
N ASN A 81 3.67 -15.29 -3.87
CA ASN A 81 3.38 -16.34 -2.89
C ASN A 81 1.91 -16.39 -2.48
N ARG A 82 1.04 -15.58 -3.11
CA ARG A 82 -0.39 -15.49 -2.81
C ARG A 82 -0.70 -15.16 -1.33
N VAL A 83 0.17 -14.37 -0.70
CA VAL A 83 -0.03 -13.88 0.66
C VAL A 83 -0.94 -12.65 0.60
N PRO A 84 -2.00 -12.56 1.42
CA PRO A 84 -2.85 -11.38 1.51
C PRO A 84 -2.04 -10.09 1.72
N TYR A 85 -2.31 -9.09 0.90
CA TYR A 85 -1.61 -7.80 0.93
C TYR A 85 -2.60 -6.64 1.10
N LEU A 86 -2.28 -5.70 1.99
CA LEU A 86 -2.99 -4.44 2.14
C LEU A 86 -2.02 -3.26 2.03
N GLY A 87 -2.12 -2.49 0.96
CA GLY A 87 -1.34 -1.27 0.75
C GLY A 87 -2.16 -0.03 1.10
N ILE A 88 -1.65 0.81 2.01
CA ILE A 88 -2.28 2.07 2.40
C ILE A 88 -1.47 3.22 1.81
N CYS A 89 -2.14 4.14 1.09
CA CYS A 89 -1.52 5.31 0.46
C CYS A 89 -0.30 4.90 -0.41
N LEU A 90 0.93 5.27 -0.03
CA LEU A 90 2.15 4.87 -0.74
C LEU A 90 2.24 3.34 -0.94
N GLY A 91 1.77 2.51 -0.01
CA GLY A 91 1.76 1.06 -0.20
C GLY A 91 0.97 0.61 -1.43
N MET A 92 -0.17 1.26 -1.71
CA MET A 92 -0.94 1.00 -2.93
C MET A 92 -0.17 1.42 -4.18
N GLN A 93 0.46 2.61 -4.15
CA GLN A 93 1.24 3.12 -5.28
C GLN A 93 2.41 2.19 -5.63
N LEU A 94 3.14 1.71 -4.62
CA LEU A 94 4.25 0.79 -4.80
C LEU A 94 3.83 -0.58 -5.33
N ALA A 95 2.64 -1.07 -4.94
CA ALA A 95 2.10 -2.31 -5.51
C ALA A 95 1.80 -2.18 -7.02
N VAL A 96 1.29 -1.03 -7.46
CA VAL A 96 1.06 -0.75 -8.89
C VAL A 96 2.38 -0.69 -9.65
N ILE A 97 3.37 0.02 -9.10
CA ILE A 97 4.72 0.13 -9.70
C ILE A 97 5.39 -1.24 -9.78
N GLU A 98 5.35 -2.05 -8.72
CA GLU A 98 5.89 -3.41 -8.71
C GLU A 98 5.26 -4.25 -9.82
N PHE A 99 3.93 -4.23 -9.93
CA PHE A 99 3.22 -5.00 -10.94
C PHE A 99 3.59 -4.56 -12.36
N ALA A 100 3.73 -3.25 -12.60
CA ALA A 100 4.17 -2.73 -13.90
C ALA A 100 5.59 -3.19 -14.25
N ARG A 101 6.51 -3.17 -13.27
CA ARG A 101 7.89 -3.62 -13.46
C ARG A 101 7.99 -5.11 -13.76
N THR A 102 7.29 -5.94 -12.99
CA THR A 102 7.49 -7.40 -13.01
C THR A 102 6.56 -8.13 -13.95
N VAL A 103 5.27 -7.75 -14.00
CA VAL A 103 4.25 -8.46 -14.78
C VAL A 103 4.09 -7.84 -16.17
N LEU A 104 4.10 -6.51 -16.28
CA LEU A 104 3.98 -5.83 -17.57
C LEU A 104 5.33 -5.64 -18.29
N GLY A 105 6.45 -5.96 -17.63
CA GLY A 105 7.78 -5.86 -18.22
C GLY A 105 8.24 -4.43 -18.48
N LEU A 106 7.78 -3.46 -17.67
CA LEU A 106 8.20 -2.05 -17.75
C LEU A 106 9.22 -1.76 -16.65
N PRO A 107 10.52 -2.09 -16.81
CA PRO A 107 11.51 -2.01 -15.74
C PRO A 107 11.71 -0.58 -15.20
N ASP A 108 11.49 0.42 -16.04
CA ASP A 108 11.60 1.84 -15.72
C ASP A 108 10.33 2.42 -15.07
N ALA A 109 9.25 1.64 -14.93
CA ALA A 109 8.00 2.12 -14.33
C ALA A 109 8.24 2.69 -12.92
N ASN A 110 7.77 3.91 -12.67
CA ASN A 110 7.90 4.55 -11.37
C ASN A 110 6.84 5.63 -11.11
N SER A 111 6.85 6.22 -9.92
CA SER A 111 6.13 7.45 -9.60
C SER A 111 6.97 8.66 -9.98
N THR A 112 6.35 9.74 -10.48
CA THR A 112 7.04 11.02 -10.70
C THR A 112 7.57 11.66 -9.42
N GLU A 113 7.05 11.25 -8.25
CA GLU A 113 7.57 11.69 -6.94
C GLU A 113 8.91 11.03 -6.61
N LEU A 114 9.07 9.75 -6.97
CA LEU A 114 10.23 8.94 -6.64
C LEU A 114 11.33 9.05 -7.70
N ASP A 115 10.93 9.11 -8.96
CA ASP A 115 11.81 9.28 -10.11
C ASP A 115 11.14 10.19 -11.17
N PRO A 116 11.52 11.48 -11.20
CA PRO A 116 10.98 12.43 -12.18
C PRO A 116 11.35 12.10 -13.63
N ASN A 117 12.38 11.27 -13.86
CA ASN A 117 12.92 10.99 -15.20
C ASN A 117 12.38 9.68 -15.79
N THR A 118 11.50 8.96 -15.09
CA THR A 118 10.88 7.73 -15.59
C THR A 118 10.15 7.99 -16.90
N LYS A 119 10.40 7.14 -17.91
CA LYS A 119 9.67 7.15 -19.19
C LYS A 119 8.28 6.51 -19.06
N ASN A 120 8.03 5.79 -17.96
CA ASN A 120 6.80 5.05 -17.71
C ASN A 120 6.17 5.48 -16.37
N PRO A 121 5.65 6.72 -16.25
CA PRO A 121 5.09 7.22 -15.00
C PRO A 121 3.76 6.53 -14.67
N CYS A 122 3.80 5.57 -13.74
CA CYS A 122 2.62 4.84 -13.28
C CYS A 122 1.80 5.62 -12.26
N VAL A 123 2.45 6.51 -11.53
CA VAL A 123 1.82 7.39 -10.54
C VAL A 123 2.32 8.80 -10.79
N ILE A 124 1.38 9.74 -10.97
CA ILE A 124 1.67 11.14 -11.28
C ILE A 124 1.10 12.06 -10.21
N PHE A 125 1.78 13.18 -9.99
CA PHE A 125 1.21 14.25 -9.17
C PHE A 125 0.08 14.95 -9.92
N MET A 126 -1.14 14.83 -9.40
CA MET A 126 -2.33 15.47 -9.95
C MET A 126 -3.04 16.27 -8.85
N PRO A 127 -2.77 17.58 -8.72
CA PRO A 127 -3.37 18.41 -7.69
C PRO A 127 -4.86 18.67 -7.97
N GLU A 128 -5.65 18.87 -6.91
CA GLU A 128 -7.01 19.37 -7.05
C GLU A 128 -6.97 20.90 -7.19
N GLY A 129 -7.59 21.43 -8.25
CA GLY A 129 -7.79 22.87 -8.40
C GLY A 129 -8.89 23.35 -7.45
N SER A 130 -8.56 24.32 -6.60
CA SER A 130 -9.53 24.94 -5.70
C SER A 130 -10.00 26.29 -6.25
N LYS A 131 -11.32 26.55 -6.20
CA LYS A 131 -11.86 27.87 -6.56
C LYS A 131 -11.55 28.94 -5.52
N THR A 132 -11.18 28.54 -4.31
CA THR A 132 -10.95 29.44 -3.16
C THR A 132 -9.49 29.56 -2.76
N HIS A 133 -8.63 28.63 -3.22
CA HIS A 133 -7.20 28.62 -2.89
C HIS A 133 -6.40 28.57 -4.19
N MET A 134 -5.51 29.55 -4.39
CA MET A 134 -4.63 29.60 -5.56
C MET A 134 -3.49 28.58 -5.40
N GLY A 135 -3.15 27.86 -6.46
CA GLY A 135 -2.12 26.81 -6.48
C GLY A 135 -2.69 25.38 -6.45
N GLY A 136 -1.81 24.38 -6.47
CA GLY A 136 -2.20 22.97 -6.38
C GLY A 136 -2.50 22.58 -4.94
N THR A 137 -3.75 22.28 -4.62
CA THR A 137 -4.12 21.87 -3.25
C THR A 137 -3.98 20.36 -3.06
N MET A 138 -3.54 19.94 -1.86
CA MET A 138 -3.51 18.52 -1.49
C MET A 138 -4.92 17.95 -1.46
N ARG A 139 -5.06 16.69 -1.89
CA ARG A 139 -6.33 15.99 -1.90
C ARG A 139 -6.69 15.50 -0.49
N LEU A 140 -7.30 16.39 0.29
CA LEU A 140 -7.62 16.18 1.69
C LEU A 140 -9.13 16.19 1.96
N GLY A 141 -9.53 15.38 2.94
CA GLY A 141 -10.89 15.35 3.48
C GLY A 141 -11.76 14.21 2.97
N SER A 142 -13.05 14.28 3.28
CA SER A 142 -14.02 13.27 2.85
C SER A 142 -14.37 13.48 1.39
N ARG A 143 -14.08 12.47 0.57
CA ARG A 143 -14.38 12.44 -0.87
C ARG A 143 -15.26 11.23 -1.18
N ARG A 144 -16.11 11.38 -2.19
CA ARG A 144 -16.92 10.26 -2.69
C ARG A 144 -16.04 9.37 -3.57
N THR A 145 -16.03 8.09 -3.28
CA THR A 145 -15.38 7.07 -4.10
C THR A 145 -16.43 6.07 -4.54
N TYR A 146 -16.50 5.83 -5.85
CA TYR A 146 -17.47 4.92 -6.45
C TYR A 146 -16.78 3.62 -6.82
N PHE A 147 -17.40 2.48 -6.47
CA PHE A 147 -16.94 1.18 -6.96
C PHE A 147 -17.29 1.02 -8.44
N GLN A 148 -16.31 0.59 -9.23
CA GLN A 148 -16.49 0.31 -10.66
C GLN A 148 -16.78 -1.17 -10.92
N ALA A 149 -16.11 -2.06 -10.18
CA ALA A 149 -16.25 -3.51 -10.33
C ALA A 149 -17.34 -4.07 -9.42
N LYS A 150 -18.25 -4.86 -10.00
CA LYS A 150 -19.40 -5.45 -9.31
C LYS A 150 -19.01 -6.61 -8.37
N ASP A 151 -17.89 -7.27 -8.62
CA ASP A 151 -17.39 -8.43 -7.89
C ASP A 151 -16.29 -8.11 -6.87
N SER A 152 -16.05 -6.83 -6.60
CA SER A 152 -15.03 -6.37 -5.65
C SER A 152 -15.30 -6.90 -4.23
N LYS A 153 -14.28 -7.54 -3.62
CA LYS A 153 -14.32 -7.97 -2.22
C LYS A 153 -14.56 -6.79 -1.28
N SER A 154 -13.98 -5.62 -1.57
CA SER A 154 -14.20 -4.41 -0.77
C SER A 154 -15.64 -3.94 -0.86
N ALA A 155 -16.27 -3.95 -2.04
CA ALA A 155 -17.67 -3.55 -2.18
C ALA A 155 -18.60 -4.40 -1.31
N LYS A 156 -18.38 -5.73 -1.29
CA LYS A 156 -19.13 -6.66 -0.44
C LYS A 156 -18.99 -6.40 1.06
N LEU A 157 -17.84 -5.90 1.49
CA LEU A 157 -17.58 -5.57 2.91
C LEU A 157 -18.22 -4.25 3.34
N TYR A 158 -18.29 -3.26 2.45
CA TYR A 158 -18.87 -1.95 2.76
C TYR A 158 -20.39 -1.89 2.56
N GLU A 159 -20.94 -2.69 1.64
CA GLU A 159 -22.37 -2.68 1.30
C GLU A 159 -22.92 -4.12 1.15
N PRO A 160 -23.11 -4.86 2.25
CA PRO A 160 -23.53 -6.26 2.20
C PRO A 160 -24.95 -6.47 1.63
N ASP A 161 -25.84 -5.48 1.75
CA ASP A 161 -27.30 -5.65 1.52
C ASP A 161 -27.90 -4.81 0.37
N ILE A 162 -27.08 -4.19 -0.49
CA ILE A 162 -27.58 -3.37 -1.60
C ILE A 162 -27.42 -4.14 -2.92
N PRO A 163 -28.51 -4.46 -3.66
CA PRO A 163 -28.40 -4.89 -5.04
C PRO A 163 -27.65 -3.81 -5.79
N ILE A 164 -26.47 -4.17 -6.30
CA ILE A 164 -25.43 -3.26 -6.79
C ILE A 164 -26.03 -2.27 -7.79
N ARG A 165 -26.45 -1.09 -7.32
CA ARG A 165 -26.80 0.02 -8.20
C ARG A 165 -25.49 0.56 -8.78
N PRO A 166 -25.48 1.12 -10.00
CA PRO A 166 -24.26 1.62 -10.64
C PRO A 166 -23.50 2.74 -9.89
N LYS A 167 -23.97 3.17 -8.70
CA LYS A 167 -23.44 4.27 -7.90
C LYS A 167 -23.61 4.01 -6.40
N SER A 168 -23.13 2.87 -5.95
CA SER A 168 -22.87 2.59 -4.54
C SER A 168 -21.83 3.62 -4.03
N GLN A 169 -22.21 4.44 -3.04
CA GLN A 169 -21.49 5.65 -2.63
C GLN A 169 -20.82 5.45 -1.28
N ASN A 170 -19.49 5.42 -1.25
CA ASN A 170 -18.75 5.45 0.02
C ASN A 170 -17.96 6.75 0.16
N LYS A 171 -18.01 7.33 1.35
CA LYS A 171 -17.16 8.45 1.75
C LYS A 171 -15.83 7.89 2.20
N CYS A 172 -14.80 8.02 1.37
CA CYS A 172 -13.43 7.68 1.72
C CYS A 172 -12.69 8.94 2.16
N TRP A 173 -11.89 8.80 3.22
CA TRP A 173 -10.94 9.83 3.62
C TRP A 173 -9.70 9.68 2.77
N THR A 174 -9.38 10.71 1.98
CA THR A 174 -8.12 10.76 1.23
C THR A 174 -7.14 11.65 1.97
N ALA A 175 -5.92 11.17 2.14
CA ALA A 175 -4.78 11.95 2.54
C ALA A 175 -3.64 11.59 1.60
N ASN A 176 -3.19 12.56 0.82
CA ASN A 176 -1.81 12.60 0.34
C ASN A 176 -1.05 13.39 1.38
#